data_AF-A0A3E3ILX2-F1
#
_entry.id   AF-A0A3E3ILX2-F1
#
_cell.length_a   1.000
_cell.length_b   1.000
_cell.length_c   1.000
_cell.angle_alpha   90.00
_cell.angle_beta   90.00
_cell.angle_gamma   90.00
#
_symmetry.space_group_name_H-M   'P 1'
#
loop_
_entity.id
_entity.type
_entity.pdbx_description
1 polymer ?
#
loop_
_entity_poly.entity_id
_entity_poly.type
_entity_poly.pdbx_seq_one_letter_code
_entity_poly.pdbx_strand_id
1 'polypeptide(L)'
;MKKKVAIVLSVILACSMSMTAMAAPSPSIQKEPVAQVVVNPTVGTAGNNVAVQATTVNSEKSAVLPGTTFKTASGQVVDPAAVAMVVAPSTAEQAQAAAASLVAALASSKMQVVNFTGKSALSLTDTKGNLNVVNNITIGLTTASGEAVAQNGSVSAAFALTEILGGTALAEGETIQALYQRADGTWVAVPVVIKNGTVAIALPAFGGAVNVTFVVAKGASLEDVPATTSPRT
;
A
#
# COMPACT_ATOMS: atom_id res chain seq x y z
N MET A 1 -34.44 -37.48 -42.46
CA MET A 1 -33.61 -37.65 -41.24
C MET A 1 -32.38 -36.77 -41.35
N LYS A 2 -32.18 -35.83 -40.41
CA LYS A 2 -30.87 -35.32 -39.94
C LYS A 2 -31.15 -34.34 -38.79
N LYS A 3 -31.00 -34.84 -37.57
CA LYS A 3 -31.20 -34.12 -36.31
C LYS A 3 -30.00 -33.21 -36.04
N LYS A 4 -30.28 -32.08 -35.39
CA LYS A 4 -29.37 -31.02 -34.94
C LYS A 4 -28.20 -31.60 -34.12
N VAL A 5 -26.97 -31.20 -34.42
CA VAL A 5 -25.79 -31.50 -33.60
C VAL A 5 -25.50 -30.26 -32.75
N ALA A 6 -25.83 -30.37 -31.47
CA ALA A 6 -25.43 -29.46 -30.40
C ALA A 6 -24.69 -30.32 -29.36
N ILE A 7 -23.38 -30.50 -29.55
CA ILE A 7 -22.42 -31.14 -28.63
C ILE A 7 -21.07 -30.54 -29.10
N VAL A 8 -20.28 -29.77 -28.34
CA VAL A 8 -19.58 -30.09 -27.10
C VAL A 8 -19.09 -28.73 -26.55
N LEU A 9 -19.67 -28.21 -25.46
CA LEU A 9 -19.04 -27.13 -24.67
C LEU A 9 -19.23 -27.32 -23.15
N SER A 10 -19.72 -28.48 -22.73
CA SER A 10 -20.11 -28.75 -21.35
C SER A 10 -19.19 -29.73 -20.60
N VAL A 11 -17.95 -29.96 -21.09
CA VAL A 11 -16.98 -30.88 -20.44
C VAL A 11 -15.71 -30.20 -19.92
N ILE A 12 -15.54 -28.87 -20.07
CA ILE A 12 -14.38 -28.15 -19.47
C ILE A 12 -14.74 -27.48 -18.12
N LEU A 13 -16.01 -27.53 -17.69
CA LEU A 13 -16.47 -26.84 -16.47
C LEU A 13 -16.56 -27.72 -15.21
N ALA A 14 -16.05 -28.96 -15.23
CA ALA A 14 -16.25 -29.91 -14.13
C ALA A 14 -14.96 -30.37 -13.40
N CYS A 15 -13.78 -29.83 -13.72
CA CYS A 15 -12.52 -30.26 -13.10
C CYS A 15 -11.76 -29.19 -12.27
N SER A 16 -12.40 -28.08 -11.89
CA SER A 16 -11.73 -27.05 -11.06
C SER A 16 -12.46 -26.68 -9.77
N MET A 17 -13.30 -27.58 -9.23
CA MET A 17 -13.95 -27.38 -7.93
C MET A 17 -13.66 -28.53 -6.96
N SER A 18 -12.39 -28.70 -6.61
CA SER A 18 -12.00 -29.52 -5.44
C SER A 18 -10.55 -29.28 -5.01
N MET A 19 -10.09 -28.03 -5.12
CA MET A 19 -8.99 -27.58 -4.27
C MET A 19 -9.58 -26.52 -3.34
N THR A 20 -9.89 -26.93 -2.12
CA THR A 20 -9.78 -26.01 -0.99
C THR A 20 -8.33 -25.53 -1.01
N ALA A 21 -8.11 -24.37 -1.65
CA ALA A 21 -6.89 -23.62 -1.48
C ALA A 21 -6.82 -23.30 0.01
N MET A 22 -6.09 -24.13 0.75
CA MET A 22 -5.57 -23.74 2.05
C MET A 22 -4.79 -22.46 1.78
N ALA A 23 -5.37 -21.31 2.16
CA ALA A 23 -4.67 -20.05 2.12
C ALA A 23 -3.35 -20.27 2.85
N ALA A 24 -2.23 -20.25 2.12
CA ALA A 24 -0.92 -20.22 2.74
C ALA A 24 -0.97 -19.10 3.78
N PRO A 25 -0.50 -19.32 5.02
CA PRO A 25 -0.51 -18.29 6.04
C PRO A 25 0.10 -17.03 5.43
N SER A 26 -0.70 -15.96 5.36
CA SER A 26 -0.27 -14.71 4.74
C SER A 26 1.07 -14.32 5.35
N PRO A 27 2.11 -14.05 4.55
CA PRO A 27 3.40 -13.67 5.12
C PRO A 27 3.17 -12.49 6.07
N SER A 28 3.54 -12.67 7.33
CA SER A 28 3.44 -11.63 8.35
C SER A 28 4.75 -10.84 8.39
N ILE A 29 4.65 -9.56 8.74
CA ILE A 29 5.84 -8.77 9.06
C ILE A 29 6.37 -9.23 10.41
N GLN A 30 7.69 -9.49 10.47
CA GLN A 30 8.36 -9.70 11.74
C GLN A 30 8.58 -8.35 12.41
N LYS A 31 8.04 -8.20 13.62
CA LYS A 31 8.15 -6.98 14.42
C LYS A 31 9.36 -7.11 15.33
N GLU A 32 10.51 -6.64 14.85
CA GLU A 32 11.68 -6.47 15.70
C GLU A 32 11.57 -5.15 16.48
N PRO A 33 12.12 -5.07 17.71
CA PRO A 33 12.14 -3.82 18.45
C PRO A 33 12.94 -2.76 17.68
N VAL A 34 12.35 -1.58 17.51
CA VAL A 34 13.01 -0.46 16.83
C VAL A 34 14.09 0.12 17.74
N ALA A 35 15.34 0.05 17.30
CA ALA A 35 16.49 0.60 18.01
C ALA A 35 16.60 2.12 17.83
N GLN A 36 16.32 2.63 16.62
CA GLN A 36 16.36 4.05 16.31
C GLN A 36 15.44 4.37 15.11
N VAL A 37 14.94 5.61 15.05
CA VAL A 37 14.29 6.16 13.86
C VAL A 37 15.30 6.95 13.05
N VAL A 38 15.45 6.61 11.78
CA VAL A 38 16.23 7.38 10.81
C VAL A 38 15.24 7.95 9.79
N VAL A 39 14.99 9.25 9.88
CA VAL A 39 14.20 9.98 8.88
C VAL A 39 15.18 10.57 7.87
N ASN A 40 15.04 10.20 6.60
CA ASN A 40 15.86 10.77 5.54
C ASN A 40 15.68 12.31 5.54
N PRO A 41 16.76 13.13 5.55
CA PRO A 41 16.67 14.59 5.61
C PRO A 41 15.88 15.24 4.46
N THR A 42 15.66 14.52 3.35
CA THR A 42 14.80 14.98 2.25
C THR A 42 13.30 14.89 2.58
N VAL A 43 12.93 14.17 3.64
CA VAL A 43 11.54 14.01 4.07
C VAL A 43 11.06 15.30 4.72
N GLY A 44 10.25 16.05 3.97
CA GLY A 44 9.55 17.24 4.43
C GLY A 44 10.34 18.54 4.51
N THR A 45 11.49 18.58 3.85
CA THR A 45 12.14 19.82 3.39
C THR A 45 11.71 20.14 1.96
N ALA A 46 12.10 21.29 1.41
CA ALA A 46 11.92 21.66 0.00
C ALA A 46 12.56 20.67 -1.01
N GLY A 47 13.18 19.58 -0.52
CA GLY A 47 13.69 18.44 -1.29
C GLY A 47 12.82 17.17 -1.21
N ASN A 48 11.59 17.22 -0.67
CA ASN A 48 10.62 16.14 -0.93
C ASN A 48 10.21 16.24 -2.40
N ASN A 49 10.71 15.31 -3.21
CA ASN A 49 10.56 15.33 -4.66
C ASN A 49 9.10 15.09 -5.11
N VAL A 50 8.22 14.67 -4.21
CA VAL A 50 6.79 14.56 -4.50
C VAL A 50 6.17 15.96 -4.50
N ALA A 51 6.05 16.55 -5.69
CA ALA A 51 5.37 17.83 -5.86
C ALA A 51 3.88 17.73 -5.52
N VAL A 52 3.30 18.85 -5.05
CA VAL A 52 1.85 18.96 -4.87
C VAL A 52 1.17 18.69 -6.19
N GLN A 53 0.31 17.68 -6.21
CA GLN A 53 -0.36 17.22 -7.42
C GLN A 53 -1.84 17.02 -7.13
N ALA A 54 -2.67 17.54 -8.02
CA ALA A 54 -4.10 17.24 -8.05
C ALA A 54 -4.39 16.55 -9.39
N THR A 55 -4.69 15.26 -9.33
CA THR A 55 -4.98 14.45 -10.52
C THR A 55 -6.32 13.78 -10.35
N THR A 56 -7.07 13.59 -11.43
CA THR A 56 -8.31 12.79 -11.37
C THR A 56 -8.02 11.39 -10.83
N VAL A 57 -8.95 10.83 -10.06
CA VAL A 57 -8.79 9.49 -9.44
C VAL A 57 -8.68 8.36 -10.47
N ASN A 58 -9.07 8.62 -11.71
CA ASN A 58 -8.80 7.80 -12.89
C ASN A 58 -7.82 8.55 -13.79
N SER A 59 -6.54 8.22 -13.71
CA SER A 59 -5.47 8.83 -14.50
C SER A 59 -4.30 7.86 -14.67
N GLU A 60 -3.23 8.29 -15.33
CA GLU A 60 -1.98 7.51 -15.43
C GLU A 60 -1.31 7.31 -14.06
N LYS A 61 -1.62 8.16 -13.07
CA LYS A 61 -1.07 8.13 -11.71
C LYS A 61 -2.06 7.63 -10.65
N SER A 62 -3.29 7.30 -11.03
CA SER A 62 -4.32 6.89 -10.09
C SER A 62 -5.33 5.93 -10.71
N ALA A 63 -5.78 4.94 -9.95
CA ALA A 63 -6.80 4.01 -10.39
C ALA A 63 -7.82 3.72 -9.29
N VAL A 64 -9.08 3.54 -9.67
CA VAL A 64 -10.18 3.23 -8.75
C VAL A 64 -10.58 1.76 -8.91
N LEU A 65 -10.65 1.03 -7.79
CA LEU A 65 -11.15 -0.35 -7.81
C LEU A 65 -12.64 -0.37 -8.17
N PRO A 66 -13.10 -1.26 -9.07
CA PRO A 66 -14.52 -1.40 -9.38
C PRO A 66 -15.38 -1.58 -8.13
N GLY A 67 -16.52 -0.89 -8.08
CA GLY A 67 -17.42 -0.89 -6.91
C GLY A 67 -17.11 0.17 -5.86
N THR A 68 -16.02 0.94 -6.01
CA THR A 68 -15.74 2.10 -5.16
C THR A 68 -16.73 3.23 -5.46
N THR A 69 -17.31 3.78 -4.41
CA THR A 69 -18.20 4.96 -4.45
C THR A 69 -17.55 6.12 -3.71
N PHE A 70 -17.80 7.34 -4.19
CA PHE A 70 -17.28 8.57 -3.61
C PHE A 70 -18.42 9.36 -3.00
N LYS A 71 -18.22 9.88 -1.79
CA LYS A 71 -19.22 10.67 -1.07
C LYS A 71 -18.61 11.89 -0.41
N THR A 72 -19.27 13.03 -0.48
CA THR A 72 -18.91 14.19 0.32
C THR A 72 -19.26 14.00 1.80
N ALA A 73 -18.84 14.93 2.66
CA ALA A 73 -19.20 14.93 4.07
C ALA A 73 -20.73 15.01 4.30
N SER A 74 -21.47 15.66 3.39
CA SER A 74 -22.94 15.72 3.41
C SER A 74 -23.62 14.43 2.93
N GLY A 75 -22.86 13.42 2.49
CA GLY A 75 -23.36 12.14 2.01
C GLY A 75 -23.75 12.14 0.52
N GLN A 76 -23.52 13.24 -0.20
CA GLN A 76 -23.78 13.31 -1.64
C GLN A 76 -22.81 12.41 -2.40
N VAL A 77 -23.34 11.56 -3.28
CA VAL A 77 -22.52 10.73 -4.17
C VAL A 77 -21.89 11.61 -5.25
N VAL A 78 -20.58 11.47 -5.45
CA VAL A 78 -19.79 12.22 -6.42
C VAL A 78 -19.35 11.29 -7.55
N ASP A 79 -19.45 11.76 -8.79
CA ASP A 79 -18.92 11.03 -9.94
C ASP A 79 -17.39 10.94 -9.87
N PRO A 80 -16.75 9.78 -10.11
CA PRO A 80 -15.30 9.64 -10.05
C PRO A 80 -14.54 10.64 -10.93
N ALA A 81 -15.09 11.06 -12.09
CA ALA A 81 -14.43 12.05 -12.95
C ALA A 81 -14.39 13.46 -12.32
N ALA A 82 -15.26 13.73 -11.33
CA ALA A 82 -15.30 14.97 -10.57
C ALA A 82 -14.47 14.91 -9.26
N VAL A 83 -13.79 13.79 -8.99
CA VAL A 83 -12.94 13.62 -7.81
C VAL A 83 -11.47 13.72 -8.21
N ALA A 84 -10.76 14.63 -7.55
CA ALA A 84 -9.32 14.77 -7.63
C ALA A 84 -8.66 14.10 -6.42
N MET A 85 -7.63 13.30 -6.68
CA MET A 85 -6.65 12.89 -5.68
C MET A 85 -5.63 14.01 -5.53
N VAL A 86 -5.53 14.54 -4.31
CA VAL A 86 -4.57 15.57 -3.93
C VAL A 86 -3.46 14.91 -3.13
N VAL A 87 -2.25 14.96 -3.66
CA VAL A 87 -1.04 14.51 -2.98
C VAL A 87 -0.20 15.71 -2.60
N ALA A 88 0.24 15.76 -1.35
CA ALA A 88 1.14 16.81 -0.86
C ALA A 88 2.28 16.20 -0.03
N PRO A 89 3.51 16.71 -0.13
CA PRO A 89 4.58 16.33 0.76
C PRO A 89 4.26 16.80 2.18
N SER A 90 4.53 15.96 3.18
CA SER A 90 4.41 16.36 4.59
C SER A 90 5.64 17.19 5.00
N THR A 91 5.50 18.08 5.98
CA THR A 91 6.65 18.84 6.53
C THR A 91 7.59 17.94 7.33
N ALA A 92 8.81 18.40 7.62
CA ALA A 92 9.78 17.64 8.39
C ALA A 92 9.25 17.30 9.80
N GLU A 93 8.53 18.22 10.42
CA GLU A 93 7.90 18.04 11.74
C GLU A 93 6.78 16.99 11.67
N GLN A 94 5.96 17.05 10.61
CA GLN A 94 4.90 16.06 10.38
C GLN A 94 5.48 14.67 10.15
N ALA A 95 6.56 14.57 9.38
CA ALA A 95 7.24 13.30 9.13
C ALA A 95 7.87 12.72 10.40
N GLN A 96 8.49 13.54 11.23
CA GLN A 96 9.06 13.12 12.52
C GLN A 96 7.96 12.65 13.49
N ALA A 97 6.84 13.38 13.56
CA ALA A 97 5.69 12.98 14.36
C ALA A 97 5.06 11.67 13.87
N ALA A 98 4.91 11.51 12.55
CA ALA A 98 4.43 10.28 11.93
C ALA A 98 5.34 9.10 12.26
N ALA A 99 6.66 9.27 12.10
CA ALA A 99 7.66 8.25 12.41
C ALA A 99 7.65 7.85 13.89
N ALA A 100 7.59 8.81 14.81
CA ALA A 100 7.48 8.54 16.25
C ALA A 100 6.19 7.77 16.59
N SER A 101 5.07 8.15 15.99
CA SER A 101 3.79 7.45 16.20
C SER A 101 3.79 6.04 15.58
N LEU A 102 4.49 5.85 14.46
CA LEU A 102 4.69 4.54 13.84
C LEU A 102 5.55 3.63 14.72
N VAL A 103 6.62 4.14 15.35
CA VAL A 103 7.40 3.37 16.33
C VAL A 103 6.56 2.98 17.53
N ALA A 104 5.77 3.90 18.08
CA ALA A 104 4.86 3.57 19.17
C ALA A 104 3.85 2.49 18.76
N ALA A 105 3.36 2.54 17.51
CA ALA A 105 2.47 1.53 16.98
C ALA A 105 3.16 0.17 16.76
N LEU A 106 4.41 0.15 16.31
CA LEU A 106 5.24 -1.06 16.15
C LEU A 106 5.46 -1.78 17.49
N ALA A 107 5.69 -1.01 18.55
CA ALA A 107 5.78 -1.53 19.92
C ALA A 107 4.43 -1.99 20.48
N SER A 108 3.32 -1.66 19.82
CA SER A 108 1.97 -2.02 20.23
C SER A 108 1.42 -3.25 19.50
N SER A 109 0.48 -3.94 20.13
CA SER A 109 -0.30 -5.01 19.49
C SER A 109 -1.33 -4.49 18.46
N LYS A 110 -1.53 -3.17 18.36
CA LYS A 110 -2.59 -2.55 17.55
C LYS A 110 -2.24 -2.39 16.07
N MET A 111 -0.99 -2.68 15.68
CA MET A 111 -0.57 -2.60 14.30
C MET A 111 -0.93 -3.87 13.53
N GLN A 112 -1.78 -3.74 12.51
CA GLN A 112 -2.09 -4.80 11.56
C GLN A 112 -1.30 -4.57 10.28
N VAL A 113 -0.31 -5.43 10.05
CA VAL A 113 0.50 -5.39 8.84
C VAL A 113 0.32 -6.68 8.07
N VAL A 114 -0.12 -6.55 6.82
CA VAL A 114 -0.23 -7.65 5.86
C VAL A 114 0.85 -7.44 4.82
N ASN A 115 1.68 -8.47 4.59
CA ASN A 115 2.74 -8.38 3.60
C ASN A 115 2.19 -8.68 2.20
N PHE A 116 2.31 -7.71 1.30
CA PHE A 116 1.92 -7.84 -0.11
C PHE A 116 3.11 -7.91 -1.07
N THR A 117 4.34 -8.00 -0.56
CA THR A 117 5.57 -8.00 -1.37
C THR A 117 5.96 -9.37 -1.92
N GLY A 118 5.29 -10.44 -1.47
CA GLY A 118 5.66 -11.82 -1.78
C GLY A 118 6.92 -12.33 -1.06
N LYS A 119 7.59 -11.51 -0.24
CA LYS A 119 8.73 -11.94 0.58
C LYS A 119 8.27 -12.67 1.85
N SER A 120 9.00 -13.69 2.31
CA SER A 120 8.79 -14.22 3.66
C SER A 120 9.46 -13.30 4.69
N ALA A 121 8.90 -13.20 5.90
CA ALA A 121 9.50 -12.49 7.04
C ALA A 121 10.04 -11.09 6.71
N LEU A 122 9.14 -10.18 6.32
CA LEU A 122 9.51 -8.79 6.05
C LEU A 122 9.73 -8.05 7.38
N SER A 123 10.92 -7.51 7.61
CA SER A 123 11.25 -6.63 8.74
C SER A 123 11.16 -5.18 8.28
N LEU A 124 10.51 -4.35 9.10
CA LEU A 124 10.42 -2.90 8.86
C LEU A 124 11.67 -2.16 9.35
N THR A 125 12.57 -2.86 10.04
CA THR A 125 13.85 -2.33 10.48
C THR A 125 14.99 -2.86 9.61
N ASP A 126 16.05 -2.06 9.50
CA ASP A 126 17.29 -2.50 8.86
C ASP A 126 18.09 -3.47 9.74
N THR A 127 19.25 -3.91 9.27
CA THR A 127 20.14 -4.84 10.00
C THR A 127 20.68 -4.29 11.32
N LYS A 128 20.53 -2.99 11.58
CA LYS A 128 20.92 -2.32 12.82
C LYS A 128 19.71 -2.04 13.72
N GLY A 129 18.51 -2.46 13.32
CA GLY A 129 17.26 -2.21 14.05
C GLY A 129 16.66 -0.83 13.78
N ASN A 130 17.10 -0.12 12.74
CA ASN A 130 16.60 1.24 12.46
C ASN A 130 15.34 1.20 11.60
N LEU A 131 14.35 2.02 11.95
CA LEU A 131 13.21 2.33 11.08
C LEU A 131 13.63 3.44 10.11
N ASN A 132 13.80 3.09 8.84
CA ASN A 132 14.29 3.99 7.80
C ASN A 132 13.14 4.62 7.03
N VAL A 133 12.71 5.81 7.44
CA VAL A 133 11.65 6.59 6.78
C VAL A 133 12.25 7.35 5.59
N VAL A 134 11.81 7.02 4.38
CA VAL A 134 12.34 7.60 3.13
C VAL A 134 11.41 8.63 2.51
N ASN A 135 10.10 8.57 2.80
CA ASN A 135 9.16 9.62 2.43
C ASN A 135 7.95 9.64 3.37
N ASN A 136 7.31 10.80 3.47
CA ASN A 136 6.06 11.02 4.16
C ASN A 136 5.22 12.02 3.35
N ILE A 137 4.01 11.61 2.99
CA ILE A 137 3.09 12.39 2.19
C ILE A 137 1.69 12.34 2.79
N THR A 138 0.87 13.30 2.41
CA THR A 138 -0.56 13.32 2.68
C THR A 138 -1.32 13.10 1.38
N ILE A 139 -2.31 12.22 1.40
CA ILE A 139 -3.19 11.95 0.26
C ILE A 139 -4.63 12.20 0.67
N GLY A 140 -5.31 13.10 -0.03
CA GLY A 140 -6.74 13.37 0.14
C GLY A 140 -7.50 13.22 -1.17
N LEU A 141 -8.82 13.15 -1.08
CA LEU A 141 -9.71 13.25 -2.22
C LEU A 141 -10.56 14.49 -2.06
N THR A 142 -10.69 15.28 -3.13
CA THR A 142 -11.49 16.50 -3.13
C THR A 142 -12.31 16.64 -4.40
N THR A 143 -13.39 17.39 -4.32
CA THR A 143 -14.08 17.90 -5.50
C THR A 143 -13.32 19.09 -6.10
N ALA A 144 -13.77 19.59 -7.26
CA ALA A 144 -13.24 20.82 -7.85
C ALA A 144 -13.47 22.08 -6.99
N SER A 145 -14.48 22.07 -6.11
CA SER A 145 -14.74 23.14 -5.13
C SER A 145 -13.87 23.04 -3.87
N GLY A 146 -13.02 22.02 -3.77
CA GLY A 146 -12.17 21.78 -2.61
C GLY A 146 -12.87 21.05 -1.45
N GLU A 147 -14.09 20.55 -1.65
CA GLU A 147 -14.79 19.77 -0.64
C GLU A 147 -14.16 18.38 -0.50
N ALA A 148 -13.92 17.93 0.73
CA ALA A 148 -13.35 16.61 0.99
C ALA A 148 -14.31 15.48 0.59
N VAL A 149 -13.74 14.41 0.03
CA VAL A 149 -14.47 13.25 -0.47
C VAL A 149 -13.99 11.99 0.25
N ALA A 150 -14.94 11.21 0.73
CA ALA A 150 -14.74 9.87 1.27
C ALA A 150 -14.95 8.81 0.20
N GLN A 151 -14.31 7.65 0.37
CA GLN A 151 -14.49 6.49 -0.50
C GLN A 151 -14.60 5.19 0.31
N ASN A 152 -15.38 4.23 -0.18
CA ASN A 152 -15.68 2.97 0.53
C ASN A 152 -15.02 1.70 -0.05
N GLY A 153 -14.23 1.83 -1.11
CA GLY A 153 -13.49 0.76 -1.75
C GLY A 153 -11.98 0.99 -1.67
N SER A 154 -11.32 1.07 -2.84
CA SER A 154 -9.89 1.32 -2.91
C SER A 154 -9.51 2.26 -4.05
N VAL A 155 -8.57 3.15 -3.77
CA VAL A 155 -7.95 4.06 -4.73
C VAL A 155 -6.45 3.83 -4.69
N SER A 156 -5.84 3.63 -5.85
CA SER A 156 -4.41 3.47 -5.98
C SER A 156 -3.74 4.77 -6.37
N ALA A 157 -2.55 5.03 -5.84
CA ALA A 157 -1.72 6.18 -6.19
C ALA A 157 -0.34 5.69 -6.67
N ALA A 158 0.16 6.28 -7.75
CA ALA A 158 1.45 5.93 -8.34
C ALA A 158 2.43 7.11 -8.36
N PHE A 159 3.69 6.81 -8.08
CA PHE A 159 4.80 7.75 -7.91
C PHE A 159 6.04 7.23 -8.64
N ALA A 160 6.95 8.12 -9.01
CA ALA A 160 8.27 7.67 -9.42
C ALA A 160 9.02 7.13 -8.20
N LEU A 161 9.71 6.00 -8.36
CA LEU A 161 10.50 5.38 -7.30
C LEU A 161 11.57 6.33 -6.75
N THR A 162 12.17 7.13 -7.62
CA THR A 162 13.16 8.16 -7.24
C THR A 162 12.56 9.28 -6.41
N GLU A 163 11.28 9.62 -6.62
CA GLU A 163 10.58 10.62 -5.80
C GLU A 163 10.35 10.09 -4.38
N ILE A 164 9.99 8.80 -4.25
CA ILE A 164 9.78 8.14 -2.96
C ILE A 164 11.10 7.91 -2.22
N LEU A 165 12.17 7.55 -2.92
CA LEU A 165 13.43 7.23 -2.26
C LEU A 165 14.27 8.46 -1.89
N GLY A 166 14.02 9.63 -2.48
CA GLY A 166 14.74 10.87 -2.14
C GLY A 166 16.27 10.77 -2.31
N GLY A 167 16.76 9.88 -3.18
CA GLY A 167 18.18 9.61 -3.39
C GLY A 167 18.74 8.41 -2.61
N THR A 168 17.95 7.78 -1.73
CA THR A 168 18.33 6.51 -1.11
C THR A 168 18.35 5.39 -2.14
N ALA A 169 19.44 4.61 -2.19
CA ALA A 169 19.48 3.38 -2.98
C ALA A 169 18.97 2.20 -2.13
N LEU A 170 18.11 1.36 -2.71
CA LEU A 170 17.73 0.10 -2.09
C LEU A 170 18.88 -0.90 -2.23
N ALA A 171 19.33 -1.47 -1.12
CA ALA A 171 20.30 -2.56 -1.11
C ALA A 171 19.63 -3.89 -1.51
N GLU A 172 20.46 -4.92 -1.71
CA GLU A 172 19.97 -6.27 -1.97
C GLU A 172 19.06 -6.77 -0.83
N GLY A 173 17.91 -7.32 -1.19
CA GLY A 173 16.90 -7.78 -0.22
C GLY A 173 16.02 -6.67 0.36
N GLU A 174 16.31 -5.40 0.10
CA GLU A 174 15.44 -4.29 0.51
C GLU A 174 14.28 -4.07 -0.46
N THR A 175 13.22 -3.47 0.06
CA THR A 175 12.04 -3.05 -0.67
C THR A 175 11.41 -1.85 0.04
N ILE A 176 10.37 -1.27 -0.54
CA ILE A 176 9.59 -0.21 0.08
C ILE A 176 8.32 -0.79 0.69
N GLN A 177 7.99 -0.34 1.89
CA GLN A 177 6.65 -0.46 2.46
C GLN A 177 6.01 0.90 2.58
N ALA A 178 4.71 0.96 2.30
CA ALA A 178 3.89 2.12 2.54
C ALA A 178 2.91 1.77 3.65
N LEU A 179 2.85 2.64 4.66
CA LEU A 179 1.94 2.50 5.78
C LEU A 179 1.16 3.79 5.89
N TYR A 180 -0.15 3.70 6.09
CA TYR A 180 -0.94 4.88 6.38
C TYR A 180 -1.51 4.82 7.78
N GLN A 181 -1.66 6.01 8.37
CA GLN A 181 -2.28 6.18 9.67
C GLN A 181 -3.78 6.40 9.51
N ARG A 182 -4.58 5.59 10.20
CA ARG A 182 -6.03 5.78 10.33
C ARG A 182 -6.33 6.91 11.32
N ALA A 183 -7.54 7.44 11.25
CA ALA A 183 -8.02 8.49 12.15
C ALA A 183 -8.04 8.07 13.65
N ASP A 184 -8.11 6.77 13.93
CA ASP A 184 -8.04 6.21 15.29
C ASP A 184 -6.59 6.04 15.81
N GLY A 185 -5.60 6.49 15.04
CA GLY A 185 -4.17 6.40 15.36
C GLY A 185 -3.55 5.04 15.04
N THR A 186 -4.31 4.06 14.54
CA THR A 186 -3.78 2.76 14.13
C THR A 186 -3.06 2.87 12.79
N TRP A 187 -2.07 2.00 12.58
CA TRP A 187 -1.27 1.96 11.36
C TRP A 187 -1.57 0.70 10.57
N VAL A 188 -1.69 0.87 9.25
CA VAL A 188 -1.97 -0.21 8.31
C VAL A 188 -0.97 -0.15 7.18
N ALA A 189 -0.30 -1.27 6.91
CA ALA A 189 0.47 -1.41 5.68
C ALA A 189 -0.47 -1.62 4.49
N VAL A 190 -0.18 -0.91 3.40
CA VAL A 190 -0.95 -1.03 2.16
C VAL A 190 -0.19 -1.87 1.13
N PRO A 191 -0.89 -2.50 0.17
CA PRO A 191 -0.22 -3.14 -0.95
C PRO A 191 0.68 -2.15 -1.69
N VAL A 192 1.92 -2.57 -1.95
CA VAL A 192 2.91 -1.82 -2.72
C VAL A 192 3.35 -2.66 -3.91
N VAL A 193 3.29 -2.09 -5.10
CA VAL A 193 3.82 -2.68 -6.34
C VAL A 193 4.92 -1.79 -6.87
N ILE A 194 6.10 -2.36 -7.10
CA ILE A 194 7.24 -1.66 -7.70
C ILE A 194 7.52 -2.29 -9.06
N LYS A 195 7.43 -1.50 -10.13
CA LYS A 195 7.69 -1.98 -11.49
C LYS A 195 8.23 -0.86 -12.36
N ASN A 196 9.30 -1.13 -13.10
CA ASN A 196 9.90 -0.21 -14.08
C ASN A 196 10.17 1.22 -13.54
N GLY A 197 10.63 1.34 -12.30
CA GLY A 197 10.90 2.64 -11.67
C GLY A 197 9.67 3.39 -11.16
N THR A 198 8.49 2.75 -11.15
CA THR A 198 7.25 3.28 -10.56
C THR A 198 6.91 2.50 -9.30
N VAL A 199 6.44 3.22 -8.28
CA VAL A 199 5.83 2.67 -7.05
C VAL A 199 4.35 2.98 -7.08
N ALA A 200 3.50 1.97 -6.98
CA ALA A 200 2.06 2.12 -6.82
C ALA A 200 1.62 1.56 -5.45
N ILE A 201 0.75 2.29 -4.77
CA ILE A 201 0.17 1.90 -3.49
C ILE A 201 -1.35 1.82 -3.62
N ALA A 202 -2.00 0.87 -2.93
CA ALA A 202 -3.46 0.75 -2.92
C ALA A 202 -4.03 1.20 -1.56
N LEU A 203 -4.66 2.37 -1.52
CA LEU A 203 -5.27 2.89 -0.30
C LEU A 203 -6.65 2.26 -0.09
N PRO A 204 -6.94 1.71 1.10
CA PRO A 204 -8.29 1.25 1.45
C PRO A 204 -9.22 2.43 1.75
N ALA A 205 -10.47 2.16 2.10
CA ALA A 205 -11.48 3.16 2.46
C ALA A 205 -10.96 4.23 3.45
N PHE A 206 -11.16 5.50 3.13
CA PHE A 206 -10.86 6.64 3.99
C PHE A 206 -11.83 7.80 3.72
N GLY A 207 -12.04 8.64 4.74
CA GLY A 207 -12.99 9.77 4.69
C GLY A 207 -12.35 11.16 4.74
N GLY A 208 -11.05 11.23 5.03
CA GLY A 208 -10.27 12.46 5.08
C GLY A 208 -8.85 12.21 4.61
N ALA A 209 -8.05 13.27 4.51
CA ALA A 209 -6.67 13.13 4.06
C ALA A 209 -5.89 12.18 4.99
N VAL A 210 -5.20 11.20 4.40
CA VAL A 210 -4.42 10.19 5.12
C VAL A 210 -2.94 10.50 5.02
N ASN A 211 -2.23 10.34 6.13
CA ASN A 211 -0.77 10.39 6.14
C ASN A 211 -0.21 9.02 5.73
N VAL A 212 0.64 9.00 4.71
CA VAL A 212 1.31 7.81 4.19
C VAL A 212 2.81 7.94 4.41
N THR A 213 3.36 7.01 5.18
CA THR A 213 4.79 6.88 5.46
C THR A 213 5.38 5.76 4.62
N PHE A 214 6.43 6.07 3.88
CA PHE A 214 7.23 5.11 3.15
C PHE A 214 8.48 4.78 3.95
N VAL A 215 8.71 3.49 4.14
CA VAL A 215 9.87 2.97 4.86
C VAL A 215 10.60 1.96 4.00
N VAL A 216 11.93 1.90 4.16
CA VAL A 216 12.71 0.78 3.64
C VAL A 216 12.49 -0.40 4.56
N ALA A 217 12.09 -1.51 3.96
CA ALA A 217 11.88 -2.78 4.65
C ALA A 217 12.82 -3.83 4.06
N LYS A 218 13.30 -4.74 4.89
CA LYS A 218 14.15 -5.85 4.46
C LYS A 218 13.35 -7.14 4.53
N GLY A 219 13.32 -7.89 3.44
CA GLY A 219 12.74 -9.23 3.43
C GLY A 219 13.77 -10.21 2.90
N ALA A 220 13.80 -11.42 3.46
CA ALA A 220 14.55 -12.51 2.85
C ALA A 220 13.93 -12.83 1.48
N SER A 221 14.75 -12.97 0.44
CA SER A 221 14.30 -13.57 -0.81
C SER A 221 13.89 -15.01 -0.53
N LEU A 222 12.81 -15.43 -1.17
CA LEU A 222 12.22 -16.75 -1.02
C LEU A 222 13.00 -17.76 -1.88
N GLU A 223 14.28 -17.96 -1.58
CA GLU A 223 15.06 -19.07 -2.16
C GLU A 223 14.84 -20.37 -1.37
N ASP A 224 14.25 -20.27 -0.18
CA ASP A 224 13.83 -21.38 0.67
C ASP A 224 12.37 -21.21 1.11
N VAL A 225 11.39 -21.32 0.19
CA VAL A 225 10.14 -21.93 0.64
C VAL A 225 10.48 -23.40 0.82
N PRO A 226 10.50 -23.94 2.05
CA PRO A 226 10.59 -25.38 2.20
C PRO A 226 9.45 -25.94 1.37
N ALA A 227 9.77 -26.84 0.44
CA ALA A 227 8.76 -27.53 -0.35
C ALA A 227 7.65 -27.96 0.62
N THR A 228 6.41 -27.56 0.35
CA THR A 228 5.28 -28.06 1.10
C THR A 228 5.27 -29.57 0.90
N THR A 229 5.87 -30.32 1.81
CA THR A 229 5.61 -31.75 1.88
C THR A 229 4.15 -31.83 2.23
N SER A 230 3.36 -32.37 1.29
CA SER A 230 1.99 -32.77 1.55
C SER A 230 1.94 -33.40 2.95
N PRO A 231 0.99 -33.03 3.83
CA PRO A 231 0.74 -33.84 5.01
C PRO A 231 0.55 -35.26 4.50
N ARG A 232 1.44 -36.16 4.91
CA ARG A 232 1.51 -37.52 4.38
C ARG A 232 0.09 -38.11 4.43
N THR A 233 -0.38 -38.58 3.27
CA THR A 233 -1.44 -39.59 3.18
C THR A 233 -1.04 -40.85 3.91
#